data_AF-A0A942G960-F1
#
_entry.id   AF-A0A942G960-F1
#
_cell.length_a   1.000
_cell.length_b   1.000
_cell.length_c   1.000
_cell.angle_alpha   90.00
_cell.angle_beta   90.00
_cell.angle_gamma   90.00
#
_symmetry.space_group_name_H-M   'P 1'
#
loop_
_entity.id
_entity.type
_entity.pdbx_description
1 polymer ?
#
loop_
_entity_poly.entity_id
_entity_poly.type
_entity_poly.pdbx_seq_one_letter_code
_entity_poly.pdbx_strand_id
1 'polypeptide(L)' 'AYTRDELEPGASGVAAPVFDHTGRAVAAVGIVAPTSRLPEPESIALRVLRSAREISERLGWRPRRAT' A
#
# COMPACT_ATOMS: atom_id res chain seq x y z
N ALA A 1 1.04 5.41 -1.78
CA ALA A 1 1.61 6.61 -1.16
C ALA A 1 2.96 6.25 -0.54
N TYR A 2 3.92 7.16 -0.61
CA TYR A 2 5.20 7.06 0.08
C TYR A 2 5.37 8.30 0.95
N THR A 3 5.85 8.14 2.17
CA THR A 3 6.12 9.22 3.12
C THR A 3 7.57 9.09 3.63
N ARG A 4 8.21 10.24 3.88
CA ARG A 4 9.58 10.30 4.40
C ARG A 4 9.66 11.35 5.50
N ASP A 5 10.02 10.90 6.69
CA ASP A 5 10.28 11.74 7.87
C ASP A 5 9.12 12.70 8.19
N GLU A 6 7.90 12.30 7.82
CA GLU A 6 6.71 13.16 7.89
C GLU A 6 6.02 13.08 9.26
N LEU A 7 5.79 11.85 9.74
CA LEU A 7 5.16 11.63 11.05
C LEU A 7 6.14 11.90 12.20
N GLU A 8 7.38 11.43 12.02
CA GLU A 8 8.49 11.62 12.94
C GLU A 8 9.79 11.64 12.13
N PRO A 9 10.75 12.52 12.48
CA PRO A 9 12.08 12.48 11.87
C PRO A 9 12.73 11.10 11.98
N GLY A 10 13.16 10.54 10.85
CA GLY A 10 13.77 9.22 10.78
C GLY A 10 12.77 8.07 10.57
N ALA A 11 11.48 8.34 10.36
CA ALA A 11 10.47 7.35 10.02
C ALA A 11 9.92 7.54 8.60
N SER A 12 9.96 6.49 7.78
CA SER A 12 9.41 6.47 6.42
C SER A 12 8.39 5.35 6.26
N GLY A 13 7.45 5.50 5.33
CA GLY A 13 6.42 4.50 5.10
C GLY A 13 5.94 4.41 3.66
N VAL A 14 5.37 3.25 3.31
CA VAL A 14 4.67 3.02 2.03
C VAL A 14 3.32 2.39 2.33
N ALA A 15 2.26 2.92 1.73
CA ALA A 15 0.91 2.42 1.86
C ALA A 15 0.19 2.32 0.51
N ALA A 16 -0.75 1.39 0.41
CA ALA A 16 -1.64 1.21 -0.73
C ALA A 16 -3.10 1.06 -0.27
N PRO A 17 -4.06 1.54 -1.07
CA PRO A 17 -5.48 1.46 -0.74
C PRO A 17 -6.00 0.03 -0.88
N VAL A 18 -6.96 -0.31 -0.02
CA VAL A 18 -7.74 -1.55 -0.07
C VAL A 18 -9.14 -1.20 -0.52
N PHE A 19 -9.63 -1.92 -1.53
CA PHE A 19 -10.94 -1.70 -2.14
C PHE A 19 -11.94 -2.78 -1.75
N ASP A 20 -13.21 -2.40 -1.61
CA ASP A 20 -14.32 -3.34 -1.47
C ASP A 20 -14.86 -3.82 -2.83
N HIS A 21 -15.85 -4.72 -2.79
CA HIS A 21 -16.57 -5.22 -3.97
C HIS A 21 -17.24 -4.14 -4.83
N THR A 22 -17.49 -2.94 -4.28
CA THR A 22 -18.05 -1.81 -5.03
C THR A 22 -16.98 -0.97 -5.73
N GLY A 23 -15.69 -1.27 -5.50
CA GLY A 23 -14.57 -0.49 -6.01
C GLY A 23 -14.25 0.75 -5.18
N ARG A 24 -14.87 0.91 -3.99
CA ARG A 24 -14.55 2.02 -3.08
C ARG A 24 -13.33 1.67 -2.25
N ALA A 25 -12.43 2.63 -2.06
CA ALA A 25 -11.34 2.49 -1.10
C ALA A 25 -11.93 2.56 0.32
N VAL A 26 -11.83 1.46 1.07
CA VAL A 26 -12.42 1.30 2.40
C VAL A 26 -11.37 1.20 3.51
N ALA A 27 -10.11 0.95 3.15
CA ALA A 27 -8.99 0.92 4.07
C ALA A 27 -7.67 1.19 3.33
N ALA A 28 -6.56 1.17 4.05
CA ALA A 28 -5.21 1.14 3.47
C ALA A 28 -4.36 0.13 4.25
N VAL A 29 -3.38 -0.48 3.57
CA VAL A 29 -2.35 -1.30 4.19
C VAL A 29 -1.00 -0.71 3.83
N GLY A 30 -0.07 -0.70 4.79
CA GLY A 30 1.25 -0.15 4.58
C GLY A 30 2.25 -0.66 5.59
N ILE A 31 3.52 -0.35 5.33
CA ILE A 31 4.60 -0.58 6.27
C ILE A 31 5.24 0.75 6.67
N VAL A 32 5.73 0.81 7.90
CA VAL A 32 6.52 1.91 8.44
C VAL A 32 7.81 1.32 9.00
N ALA A 33 8.94 1.95 8.69
CA ALA A 33 10.24 1.55 9.21
C ALA A 33 11.16 2.78 9.35
N PRO A 34 12.26 2.67 10.10
CA PRO A 34 13.27 3.72 10.12
C PRO A 34 13.76 4.03 8.71
N THR A 35 13.90 5.30 8.36
CA THR A 35 14.31 5.77 7.04
C THR A 35 15.63 5.16 6.58
N SER A 36 16.55 4.91 7.52
CA SER A 36 17.84 4.24 7.26
C SER A 36 17.74 2.74 6.96
N ARG A 37 16.60 2.11 7.24
CA ARG A 37 16.37 0.66 7.09
C ARG A 37 15.24 0.31 6.13
N LEU A 38 14.47 1.29 5.66
CA LEU A 38 13.44 1.06 4.67
C LEU A 38 14.12 0.78 3.31
N PRO A 39 13.81 -0.36 2.65
CA PRO A 39 14.30 -0.64 1.30
C PRO A 39 13.86 0.44 0.30
N GLU A 40 14.45 0.43 -0.90
CA GLU A 40 14.06 1.39 -1.96
C GLU A 40 12.54 1.43 -2.15
N PRO A 41 11.92 2.63 -2.24
CA PRO A 41 10.47 2.80 -2.28
C PRO A 41 9.77 1.93 -3.34
N GLU A 42 10.40 1.76 -4.50
CA GLU A 42 9.90 0.96 -5.61
C GLU A 42 9.79 -0.52 -5.24
N SER A 43 10.81 -1.06 -4.59
CA SER A 43 10.89 -2.48 -4.20
C SER A 43 9.81 -2.84 -3.17
N ILE A 44 9.56 -1.95 -2.22
CA ILE A 44 8.55 -2.16 -1.19
C ILE A 44 7.15 -1.83 -1.69
N ALA A 45 6.99 -0.83 -2.56
CA ALA A 45 5.71 -0.47 -3.16
C ALA A 45 5.08 -1.66 -3.87
N LEU A 46 5.84 -2.46 -4.62
CA LEU A 46 5.33 -3.66 -5.28
C LEU A 46 4.77 -4.69 -4.28
N ARG A 47 5.42 -4.88 -3.13
CA ARG A 47 4.97 -5.81 -2.08
C ARG A 47 3.70 -5.30 -1.39
N VAL A 48 3.66 -4.00 -1.09
CA VAL A 48 2.51 -3.34 -0.45
C VAL A 48 1.30 -3.34 -1.39
N LEU A 49 1.50 -3.02 -2.67
CA LEU A 49 0.46 -3.08 -3.70
C LEU A 49 -0.09 -4.51 -3.88
N ARG A 50 0.77 -5.52 -3.91
CA ARG A 50 0.35 -6.93 -3.96
C ARG A 50 -0.51 -7.29 -2.75
N SER A 51 -0.05 -6.93 -1.56
CA SER A 51 -0.78 -7.21 -0.30
C SER A 51 -2.15 -6.51 -0.29
N ALA A 52 -2.19 -5.23 -0.68
CA ALA A 52 -3.43 -4.48 -0.77
C ALA A 52 -4.41 -5.08 -1.79
N ARG A 53 -3.90 -5.55 -2.93
CA ARG A 53 -4.68 -6.26 -3.94
C ARG A 53 -5.24 -7.58 -3.41
N GLU A 54 -4.45 -8.41 -2.73
CA GLU A 54 -4.91 -9.67 -2.16
C GLU A 54 -6.03 -9.46 -1.13
N ILE A 55 -5.89 -8.45 -0.27
CA ILE A 55 -6.96 -8.07 0.68
C ILE A 55 -8.19 -7.61 -0.09
N SER A 56 -8.03 -6.76 -1.09
CA SER A 56 -9.15 -6.25 -1.90
C SER A 56 -9.90 -7.39 -2.61
N GLU A 57 -9.18 -8.35 -3.20
CA GLU A 57 -9.77 -9.52 -3.86
C GLU A 57 -10.56 -10.40 -2.86
N ARG A 58 -10.09 -10.54 -1.62
CA ARG A 58 -10.83 -11.21 -0.54
C ARG A 58 -12.07 -10.44 -0.08
N LEU A 59 -12.07 -9.12 -0.20
CA LEU A 59 -13.24 -8.25 0.03
C LEU A 59 -14.18 -8.18 -1.18
N GLY A 60 -13.94 -8.98 -2.22
CA GLY A 60 -14.79 -9.08 -3.40
C GLY A 60 -14.46 -8.07 -4.51
N TRP A 61 -13.39 -7.28 -4.37
CA TRP A 61 -12.92 -6.40 -5.45
C TRP A 61 -12.45 -7.23 -6.64
N ARG A 62 -12.74 -6.73 -7.85
CA ARG A 62 -12.27 -7.31 -9.11
C ARG A 62 -11.53 -6.25 -9.90
N PRO A 63 -10.28 -6.50 -10.34
CA PRO A 63 -9.60 -5.59 -11.26
C PRO A 63 -10.39 -5.52 -12.56
N ARG A 64 -10.70 -4.30 -13.01
CA ARG A 64 -11.23 -4.09 -14.36
C ARG A 64 -10.20 -4.62 -15.34
N ARG A 65 -10.57 -5.61 -16.17
CA ARG A 65 -9.72 -5.98 -17.31
C ARG A 65 -9.57 -4.75 -18.19
N ALA A 66 -8.33 -4.37 -18.47
CA ALA A 66 -8.06 -3.42 -19.55
C ALA A 66 -8.43 -4.12 -20.86
N THR A 67 -9.31 -3.50 -21.64
CA THR A 67 -9.68 -3.92 -22.99
C THR A 67 -8.65 -3.45 -23.99
#